data_AF-A0A926KYX3-F1
#
_entry.id   AF-A0A926KYX3-F1
#
_cell.length_a   1.000
_cell.length_b   1.000
_cell.length_c   1.000
_cell.angle_alpha   90.00
_cell.angle_beta   90.00
_cell.angle_gamma   90.00
#
_symmetry.space_group_name_H-M   'P 1'
#
loop_
_entity.id
_entity.type
_entity.pdbx_description
1 polymer ?
#
loop_
_entity_poly.entity_id
_entity_poly.type
_entity_poly.pdbx_seq_one_letter_code
_entity_poly.pdbx_strand_id
1 'polypeptide(L)' 'MDIRGYSQEKLSQLSGVSRNTVSTLCSNTEYVPSGSIMQKILKALREVDPSVRADQFWDL' A
#
# COMPACT_ATOMS: atom_id res chain seq x y z
N MET A 1 -13.78 -0.13 5.06
CA MET A 1 -12.47 -0.11 5.74
C MET A 1 -11.49 0.44 4.73
N ASP A 2 -11.21 1.71 4.93
CA ASP A 2 -10.64 2.61 3.96
C ASP A 2 -9.44 3.17 4.70
N ILE A 3 -8.23 2.78 4.25
CA ILE A 3 -7.03 3.23 4.92
C ILE A 3 -6.86 4.69 4.58
N ARG A 4 -7.19 5.57 5.54
CA ARG A 4 -6.87 7.00 5.53
C ARG A 4 -7.34 7.73 4.26
N GLY A 5 -8.55 7.45 3.80
CA GLY A 5 -9.16 8.14 2.64
C GLY A 5 -8.77 7.59 1.27
N TYR A 6 -7.98 6.51 1.19
CA TYR A 6 -7.67 5.83 -0.06
C TYR A 6 -8.57 4.62 -0.28
N SER A 7 -9.37 4.65 -1.34
CA SER A 7 -10.03 3.44 -1.83
C SER A 7 -8.98 2.44 -2.30
N GLN A 8 -9.11 1.18 -1.88
CA GLN A 8 -8.28 0.05 -2.34
C GLN A 8 -8.15 0.01 -3.87
N GLU A 9 -9.21 0.41 -4.57
CA GLU A 9 -9.26 0.50 -6.03
C GLU A 9 -8.32 1.57 -6.58
N LYS A 10 -8.29 2.75 -5.95
CA LYS A 10 -7.41 3.86 -6.32
C LYS A 10 -5.95 3.53 -6.02
N LEU A 11 -5.70 2.85 -4.89
CA LEU A 11 -4.36 2.41 -4.51
C LEU A 11 -3.86 1.30 -5.44
N SER A 12 -4.74 0.39 -5.89
CA SER A 12 -4.44 -0.62 -6.91
C SER A 12 -4.09 0.02 -8.25
N GLN A 13 -4.87 1.02 -8.70
CA GLN A 13 -4.59 1.74 -9.95
C GLN A 13 -3.26 2.51 -9.91
N LEU A 14 -3.00 3.26 -8.83
CA LEU A 14 -1.80 4.09 -8.70
C LEU A 14 -0.54 3.24 -8.52
N SER A 15 -0.62 2.15 -7.73
CA SER A 15 0.54 1.28 -7.48
C SER A 15 0.76 0.23 -8.57
N GLY A 16 -0.22 -0.02 -9.44
CA GLY A 16 -0.18 -1.13 -10.40
C GLY A 16 -0.10 -2.50 -9.72
N VAL A 17 -0.62 -2.59 -8.49
CA VAL A 17 -0.70 -3.82 -7.69
C VAL A 17 -2.12 -4.36 -7.78
N SER A 18 -2.25 -5.69 -7.88
CA SER A 18 -3.55 -6.34 -7.96
C SER A 18 -4.43 -5.98 -6.75
N ARG A 19 -5.72 -5.75 -7.01
CA ARG A 19 -6.73 -5.45 -5.99
C ARG A 19 -6.72 -6.46 -4.84
N ASN A 20 -6.44 -7.74 -5.13
CA ASN A 20 -6.32 -8.79 -4.13
C ASN A 20 -5.20 -8.49 -3.13
N THR A 21 -4.00 -8.14 -3.61
CA THR A 21 -2.85 -7.79 -2.77
C THR A 21 -3.10 -6.52 -1.98
N VAL A 22 -3.71 -5.50 -2.59
CA VAL A 22 -4.08 -4.25 -1.88
C VAL A 22 -5.12 -4.54 -0.79
N SER A 23 -6.10 -5.39 -1.08
CA SER A 23 -7.11 -5.82 -0.10
C SER A 23 -6.48 -6.61 1.04
N THR A 24 -5.55 -7.52 0.73
CA THR A 24 -4.79 -8.25 1.76
C THR A 24 -3.96 -7.29 2.61
N LEU A 25 -3.28 -6.32 1.99
CA LEU A 25 -2.53 -5.29 2.70
C LEU A 25 -3.42 -4.44 3.61
N CYS A 26 -4.63 -4.12 3.13
CA CYS A 26 -5.55 -3.29 3.89
C CYS A 26 -6.24 -4.03 5.03
N SER A 27 -6.52 -5.32 4.84
CA SER A 27 -7.18 -6.15 5.85
C SER A 27 -6.19 -6.81 6.81
N ASN A 28 -4.92 -6.92 6.44
CA ASN A 28 -3.95 -7.74 7.16
C ASN A 28 -2.64 -6.94 7.32
N THR A 29 -2.51 -6.28 8.46
CA THR A 29 -1.34 -5.45 8.82
C THR A 29 -0.06 -6.28 9.05
N GLU A 30 -0.17 -7.58 9.26
CA GLU A 30 0.97 -8.49 9.34
C GLU A 30 1.45 -8.97 7.95
N TYR A 31 0.70 -8.67 6.89
CA TYR A 31 1.06 -9.10 5.55
C TYR A 31 2.14 -8.20 4.95
N VAL A 32 3.38 -8.70 4.97
CA VAL A 32 4.54 -8.11 4.29
C VAL A 32 4.63 -8.69 2.87
N PRO A 33 4.28 -7.92 1.82
CA PRO A 33 4.42 -8.39 0.46
C PRO A 33 5.89 -8.39 0.03
N SER A 34 6.19 -9.02 -1.11
CA SER A 34 7.54 -9.01 -1.69
C SER A 34 8.03 -7.57 -1.92
N GLY A 35 9.34 -7.34 -1.76
CA GLY A 35 9.94 -6.00 -1.84
C GLY A 35 9.57 -5.19 -3.10
N SER A 36 9.36 -5.86 -4.25
CA SER A 36 8.90 -5.21 -5.49
C SER A 36 7.50 -4.59 -5.38
N ILE A 37 6.58 -5.27 -4.68
CA ILE A 37 5.22 -4.77 -4.44
C ILE A 37 5.27 -3.64 -3.41
N MET A 38 6.07 -3.82 -2.36
CA MET A 38 6.27 -2.82 -1.33
C MET A 38 6.78 -1.49 -1.91
N GLN A 39 7.78 -1.55 -2.79
CA GLN A 39 8.28 -0.40 -3.54
C GLN A 39 7.20 0.28 -4.39
N LYS A 40 6.38 -0.50 -5.11
CA LYS A 40 5.27 0.03 -5.92
C LYS A 40 4.23 0.79 -5.08
N ILE A 41 3.82 0.18 -3.96
CA ILE A 41 2.84 0.76 -3.05
C ILE A 41 3.40 2.03 -2.40
N LEU A 42 4.63 1.97 -1.90
CA LEU A 42 5.30 3.13 -1.31
C LEU A 42 5.48 4.27 -2.30
N LYS A 43 5.81 3.96 -3.56
CA LYS A 43 5.95 4.96 -4.61
C LYS A 43 4.62 5.63 -4.91
N ALA A 44 3.54 4.86 -5.06
CA ALA A 44 2.19 5.39 -5.26
C ALA A 44 1.70 6.22 -4.07
N LEU A 45 2.00 5.80 -2.85
CA LEU A 45 1.70 6.56 -1.64
C LEU A 45 2.53 7.85 -1.58
N ARG A 46 3.82 7.80 -1.91
CA ARG A 46 4.71 8.97 -1.94
C ARG A 46 4.36 10.01 -2.99
N GLU A 47 3.74 9.60 -4.10
CA GLU A 47 3.24 10.53 -5.12
C GLU A 47 2.13 11.44 -4.59
N VAL A 48 1.37 10.97 -3.59
CA VAL A 48 0.29 11.76 -2.99
C VAL A 48 0.73 12.38 -1.66
N ASP A 49 1.42 11.60 -0.83
CA ASP A 49 1.99 12.03 0.44
C ASP A 49 3.46 11.60 0.56
N PRO A 50 4.42 12.52 0.34
CA PRO A 50 5.84 12.20 0.39
C PRO A 50 6.36 11.88 1.81
N SER A 51 5.56 12.12 2.85
CA SER A 51 5.90 11.79 4.23
C SER A 51 5.65 10.31 4.57
N VAL A 52 5.06 9.54 3.64
CA VAL A 52 4.84 8.10 3.80
C VAL A 52 6.17 7.35 3.88
N ARG A 53 6.29 6.54 4.96
CA ARG A 53 7.42 5.66 5.25
C ARG A 53 6.98 4.21 5.32
N ALA A 54 7.82 3.30 4.81
CA ALA A 54 7.62 1.84 4.86
C ALA A 54 7.26 1.34 6.27
N ASP A 55 8.01 1.83 7.24
CA ASP A 55 7.89 1.54 8.67
C ASP A 55 6.48 1.79 9.26
N GLN A 56 5.70 2.68 8.63
CA GLN A 56 4.32 2.96 9.07
C GLN A 56 3.31 1.90 8.62
N PHE A 57 3.70 1.05 7.67
CA PHE A 57 2.84 0.02 7.07
C PHE A 57 3.33 -1.38 7.42
N TRP A 58 4.64 -1.55 7.55
CA TRP A 58 5.27 -2.81 7.92
C TRP A 58 6.27 -2.53 9.03
N ASP A 59 6.14 -3.25 10.14
CA ASP A 59 7.13 -3.28 11.22
C ASP A 59 8.36 -4.02 10.66
N LEU A 60 9.46 -3.30 10.44
CA LEU A 60 10.64 -3.74 9.68
C LEU A 60 11.90 -3.73 10.53
#